data_AF-A0A7K3ZTF4-F1
#
_entry.id   AF-A0A7K3ZTF4-F1
#
_cell.length_a   1.000
_cell.length_b   1.000
_cell.length_c   1.000
_cell.angle_alpha   90.00
_cell.angle_beta   90.00
_cell.angle_gamma   90.00
#
_symmetry.space_group_name_H-M   'P 1'
#
loop_
_entity.id
_entity.type
_entity.pdbx_description
1 polymer ?
#
loop_
_entity_poly.entity_id
_entity_poly.type
_entity_poly.pdbx_seq_one_letter_code
_entity_poly.pdbx_strand_id
1 'polypeptide(L)'
;MVYRVDYALGERADCSAQINIADRIFYTKHFVNSATRYFSSDQQGHVEKEISRTEFELWIGALADSEAEAAQALKQLSEGKKY
;
A
#
# COMPACT_ATOMS: atom_id res chain seq x y z
N MET A 1 3.49 -0.44 16.55
CA MET A 1 2.25 -0.91 15.94
C MET A 1 2.61 -1.43 14.57
N VAL A 2 2.39 -2.72 14.35
CA VAL A 2 2.96 -3.47 13.23
C VAL A 2 2.11 -3.24 11.99
N TYR A 3 2.65 -2.58 10.97
CA TYR A 3 2.04 -2.58 9.64
C TYR A 3 1.99 -4.02 9.11
N ARG A 4 0.99 -4.33 8.29
CA ARG A 4 0.84 -5.65 7.68
C ARG A 4 0.67 -5.52 6.17
N VAL A 5 1.57 -6.16 5.42
CA VAL A 5 1.47 -6.27 3.96
C VAL A 5 0.85 -7.62 3.61
N ASP A 6 -0.24 -7.62 2.85
CA ASP A 6 -0.93 -8.82 2.38
C ASP A 6 -1.07 -8.77 0.85
N TYR A 7 -0.30 -9.62 0.15
CA TYR A 7 -0.35 -9.73 -1.31
C TYR A 7 -1.66 -10.38 -1.79
N ALA A 8 -2.14 -11.42 -1.08
CA ALA A 8 -3.37 -12.12 -1.46
C ALA A 8 -4.62 -11.25 -1.36
N LEU A 9 -4.68 -10.34 -0.37
CA LEU A 9 -5.76 -9.36 -0.27
C LEU A 9 -5.63 -8.28 -1.33
N GLY A 10 -4.40 -7.87 -1.66
CA GLY A 10 -4.12 -7.02 -2.82
C GLY A 10 -4.68 -7.61 -4.10
N GLU A 11 -4.38 -8.87 -4.40
CA GLU A 11 -4.85 -9.55 -5.62
C GLU A 11 -6.37 -9.68 -5.67
N ARG A 12 -7.04 -9.89 -4.53
CA ARG A 12 -8.51 -9.91 -4.46
C ARG A 12 -9.14 -8.56 -4.82
N ALA A 13 -8.44 -7.47 -4.58
CA ALA A 13 -8.83 -6.11 -4.93
C ALA A 13 -8.25 -5.65 -6.29
N ASP A 14 -7.81 -6.59 -7.15
CA ASP A 14 -7.18 -6.30 -8.45
C ASP A 14 -5.92 -5.41 -8.34
N CYS A 15 -5.23 -5.51 -7.20
CA CYS A 15 -4.00 -4.79 -6.86
C CYS A 15 -2.83 -5.76 -6.65
N SER A 16 -1.62 -5.24 -6.55
CA SER A 16 -0.39 -6.02 -6.33
C SER A 16 -0.15 -6.37 -4.87
N ALA A 17 -0.49 -5.46 -3.97
CA ALA A 17 -0.38 -5.65 -2.54
C ALA A 17 -1.37 -4.75 -1.79
N GLN A 18 -1.76 -5.19 -0.60
CA GLN A 18 -2.45 -4.38 0.40
C GLN A 18 -1.48 -4.09 1.54
N ILE A 19 -1.51 -2.88 2.10
CA ILE A 19 -0.91 -2.58 3.41
C ILE A 19 -1.99 -2.10 4.36
N ASN A 20 -2.00 -2.65 5.57
CA ASN A 20 -2.76 -2.13 6.70
C ASN A 20 -1.79 -1.51 7.70
N ILE A 21 -1.98 -0.23 8.02
CA ILE A 21 -1.18 0.52 8.98
C ILE A 21 -2.09 1.44 9.80
N ALA A 22 -2.04 1.33 11.12
CA ALA A 22 -2.85 2.13 12.06
C ALA A 22 -4.34 2.24 11.66
N ASP A 23 -4.98 1.09 11.39
CA ASP A 23 -6.39 0.95 10.98
C ASP A 23 -6.74 1.63 9.64
N ARG A 24 -5.73 1.94 8.81
CA ARG A 24 -5.89 2.40 7.43
C ARG A 24 -5.41 1.36 6.44
N ILE A 25 -6.19 1.17 5.39
CA ILE A 25 -5.89 0.24 4.33
C ILE A 25 -5.49 1.04 3.09
N PHE A 26 -4.36 0.64 2.50
CA PHE A 26 -3.92 1.15 1.22
C PHE A 26 -3.58 -0.01 0.29
N TYR A 27 -3.66 0.24 -1.00
CA TYR A 27 -3.30 -0.72 -2.03
C TYR A 27 -2.25 -0.15 -2.97
N THR A 28 -1.37 -1.01 -3.46
CA THR A 28 -0.42 -0.70 -4.53
C THR A 28 -0.70 -1.59 -5.72
N LYS A 29 -0.62 -1.02 -6.92
CA LYS A 29 -0.73 -1.77 -8.18
C LYS A 29 0.47 -1.47 -9.06
N HIS A 30 1.33 -2.47 -9.21
CA HIS A 30 2.52 -2.43 -10.04
C HIS A 30 2.18 -2.89 -11.46
N PHE A 31 2.61 -2.11 -12.43
CA PHE A 31 2.48 -2.45 -13.84
C PHE A 31 3.86 -2.76 -14.43
N VAL A 32 3.93 -3.70 -15.38
CA VAL A 32 5.19 -4.07 -16.07
C VAL A 32 5.70 -2.92 -16.92
N ASN A 33 4.80 -2.23 -17.63
CA ASN A 33 5.13 -1.18 -18.60
C ASN A 33 4.56 0.20 -18.23
N SER A 34 4.21 0.43 -16.96
CA SER A 34 3.61 1.69 -16.51
C SER A 34 3.97 2.02 -15.06
N ALA A 35 3.75 3.27 -14.68
CA ALA A 35 3.98 3.72 -13.31
C ALA A 35 3.07 2.96 -12.33
N THR A 36 3.62 2.65 -11.15
CA THR A 36 2.84 2.07 -10.05
C THR A 36 1.75 3.05 -9.62
N ARG A 37 0.54 2.54 -9.42
CA ARG A 37 -0.58 3.30 -8.87
C ARG A 37 -0.81 2.95 -7.41
N TYR A 38 -1.30 3.93 -6.66
CA TYR A 38 -1.51 3.83 -5.22
C TYR A 38 -2.96 4.19 -4.94
N PHE A 39 -3.58 3.48 -4.01
CA PHE A 39 -4.98 3.65 -3.70
C PHE A 39 -5.19 3.68 -2.19
N SER A 40 -6.10 4.53 -1.72
CA SER A 40 -6.63 4.50 -0.37
C SER A 40 -7.93 3.70 -0.32
N SER A 41 -8.24 3.14 0.84
CA SER A 41 -9.44 2.34 1.03
C SER A 41 -10.10 2.60 2.37
N ASP A 42 -11.38 2.24 2.43
CA ASP A 42 -12.14 2.27 3.67
C ASP A 42 -11.67 1.16 4.63
N GLN A 43 -12.22 1.14 5.84
CA GLN A 43 -11.92 0.11 6.84
C GLN A 43 -12.42 -1.29 6.47
N GLN A 44 -13.23 -1.42 5.42
CA GLN A 44 -13.74 -2.69 4.90
C GLN A 44 -12.87 -3.23 3.75
N GLY A 45 -11.85 -2.48 3.31
CA GLY A 45 -10.95 -2.86 2.22
C GLY A 45 -11.50 -2.53 0.83
N HIS A 46 -12.47 -1.63 0.73
CA HIS A 46 -12.95 -1.16 -0.56
C HIS A 46 -12.09 0.01 -1.06
N VAL A 47 -11.59 -0.11 -2.29
CA VAL A 47 -10.83 0.96 -2.95
C VAL A 47 -11.72 2.17 -3.18
N GLU A 48 -11.45 3.25 -2.44
CA GLU A 48 -12.23 4.49 -2.52
C GLU A 48 -11.64 5.47 -3.55
N LYS A 49 -10.31 5.61 -3.56
CA LYS A 49 -9.65 6.68 -4.32
C LYS A 49 -8.23 6.32 -4.73
N GLU A 50 -7.86 6.68 -5.96
CA GLU A 50 -6.47 6.72 -6.41
C GLU A 50 -5.75 7.93 -5.78
N ILE A 51 -4.64 7.69 -5.11
CA ILE A 51 -3.81 8.70 -4.47
C ILE A 51 -2.45 8.79 -5.16
N SER A 52 -1.82 9.96 -5.06
CA SER A 52 -0.47 10.12 -5.60
C SER A 52 0.55 9.32 -4.80
N ARG A 53 1.67 8.98 -5.43
CA ARG A 53 2.80 8.34 -4.75
C ARG A 53 3.26 9.13 -3.52
N THR A 54 3.36 10.45 -3.65
CA THR A 54 3.81 11.34 -2.56
C THR A 54 2.83 11.32 -1.40
N GLU A 55 1.53 11.33 -1.67
CA GLU A 55 0.50 11.22 -0.64
C GLU A 55 0.56 9.87 0.06
N PHE A 56 0.77 8.78 -0.69
CA PHE A 56 0.95 7.45 -0.15
C PHE A 56 2.18 7.35 0.77
N GLU A 57 3.36 7.78 0.30
CA GLU A 57 4.60 7.77 1.08
C GLU A 57 4.48 8.64 2.33
N LEU A 58 3.78 9.78 2.25
CA LEU A 58 3.51 10.65 3.39
C LEU A 58 2.62 9.96 4.42
N TRP A 59 1.55 9.27 3.99
CA TRP A 59 0.71 8.50 4.91
C TRP A 59 1.48 7.36 5.58
N ILE A 60 2.25 6.58 4.83
CA ILE A 60 3.06 5.50 5.42
C ILE A 60 4.07 6.08 6.42
N GLY A 61 4.74 7.19 6.11
CA GLY A 61 5.66 7.85 7.03
C GLY A 61 4.99 8.46 8.26
N ALA A 62 3.78 9.01 8.12
CA ALA A 62 3.04 9.62 9.22
C ALA A 62 2.39 8.59 10.17
N LEU A 63 2.09 7.40 9.65
CA LEU A 63 1.41 6.32 10.39
C LEU A 63 2.38 5.26 10.93
N ALA A 64 3.59 5.18 10.38
CA ALA A 64 4.64 4.33 10.91
C ALA A 64 5.22 4.91 12.21
N ASP A 65 5.59 4.02 13.14
CA ASP A 65 6.20 4.45 14.41
C ASP A 65 7.64 4.98 14.22
N SER A 66 8.27 4.65 13.09
CA SER A 66 9.62 5.11 12.75
C SER A 66 9.86 5.15 11.25
N GLU A 67 10.82 5.97 10.81
CA GLU A 67 11.26 6.02 9.41
C GLU A 67 11.78 4.66 8.91
N ALA A 68 12.43 3.89 9.78
CA ALA A 68 12.92 2.55 9.45
C ALA A 68 11.78 1.59 9.12
N GLU A 69 10.70 1.67 9.89
CA GLU A 69 9.49 0.86 9.69
C GLU A 69 8.77 1.27 8.40
N ALA A 70 8.63 2.58 8.15
CA ALA A 70 8.08 3.11 6.90
C ALA A 70 8.87 2.63 5.68
N ALA A 71 10.21 2.70 5.73
CA ALA A 71 11.08 2.24 4.65
C ALA A 71 10.94 0.73 4.41
N GLN A 72 10.81 -0.06 5.47
CA GLN A 72 10.61 -1.50 5.37
C GLN A 72 9.25 -1.86 4.75
N ALA A 73 8.20 -1.14 5.12
CA ALA A 73 6.86 -1.27 4.54
C ALA A 73 6.85 -0.94 3.05
N LEU A 74 7.43 0.19 2.66
CA LEU A 74 7.55 0.61 1.25
C LEU A 74 8.34 -0.42 0.42
N LYS A 75 9.41 -0.99 1.01
CA LYS A 75 10.21 -2.03 0.36
C LYS A 75 9.37 -3.30 0.13
N GLN A 76 8.67 -3.81 1.15
CA GLN A 76 7.83 -5.00 1.00
C GLN A 76 6.73 -4.80 -0.04
N LEU A 77 6.13 -3.62 -0.08
CA LEU A 77 5.12 -3.30 -1.07
C LEU A 77 5.65 -3.38 -2.50
N SER A 78 6.90 -2.94 -2.73
CA SER A 78 7.52 -3.01 -4.06
C SER A 78 7.83 -4.43 -4.56
N GLU A 79 7.74 -5.43 -3.68
CA GLU A 79 7.93 -6.85 -4.01
C GLU A 79 6.63 -7.52 -4.50
N GLY A 80 5.51 -6.76 -4.56
CA GLY A 80 4.23 -7.26 -5.04
C GLY A 80 4.24 -7.68 -6.51
N LYS A 81 3.29 -8.55 -6.87
CA LYS A 81 3.10 -9.05 -8.24
C LYS A 81 2.91 -7.91 -9.24
N LYS A 82 3.60 -7.98 -10.38
CA LYS A 82 3.48 -6.98 -11.45
C LYS A 82 2.46 -7.46 -12.49
N TYR A 83 1.61 -6.55 -12.94
CA TYR A 83 0.57 -6.77 -13.95
C TYR A 83 0.95 -6.21 -15.32
#